data_AF-A0A0M2U7T6-F1
#
_entry.id   AF-A0A0M2U7T6-F1
#
_cell.length_a   1.000
_cell.length_b   1.000
_cell.length_c   1.000
_cell.angle_alpha   90.00
_cell.angle_beta   90.00
_cell.angle_gamma   90.00
#
_symmetry.space_group_name_H-M   'P 1'
#
loop_
_entity.id
_entity.type
_entity.pdbx_description
1 polymer ?
#
loop_
_entity_poly.entity_id
_entity_poly.type
_entity_poly.pdbx_seq_one_letter_code
_entity_poly.pdbx_strand_id
1 'polypeptide(L)'
;MMEDQTFQEMPDLIGMTLERAEDLLRRAGFQEIRYTITKPPGKGRFSGECRVVQQKYRENHQVSLVVAYPYYQKDTAEGGCT
;
A
#
# COMPACT_ATOMS: atom_id res chain seq x y z
N MET A 1 -19.59 32.86 5.29
CA MET A 1 -18.88 31.89 6.14
C MET A 1 -18.02 31.10 5.18
N MET A 2 -16.70 31.20 5.28
CA MET A 2 -15.82 30.36 4.47
C MET A 2 -15.86 28.99 5.13
N GLU A 3 -16.45 28.00 4.45
CA GLU A 3 -16.29 26.59 4.83
C GLU A 3 -14.77 26.34 4.92
N ASP A 4 -14.29 26.14 6.14
CA ASP A 4 -12.94 25.67 6.40
C ASP A 4 -12.82 24.30 5.74
N GLN A 5 -12.26 24.28 4.53
CA GLN A 5 -11.82 23.06 3.90
C GLN A 5 -10.68 22.57 4.80
N THR A 6 -11.01 21.81 5.84
CA THR A 6 -10.04 21.05 6.63
C THR A 6 -9.40 20.06 5.68
N PHE A 7 -8.40 20.53 4.93
CA PHE A 7 -7.46 19.69 4.21
C PHE A 7 -6.74 18.89 5.28
N GLN A 8 -7.29 17.71 5.58
CA GLN A 8 -6.60 16.69 6.36
C GLN A 8 -5.33 16.36 5.58
N GLU A 9 -4.19 16.91 5.99
CA GLU A 9 -2.92 16.67 5.31
C GLU A 9 -2.66 15.17 5.26
N MET A 10 -2.63 14.62 4.05
CA MET A 10 -2.42 13.19 3.88
C MET A 10 -0.95 12.88 4.17
N PRO A 11 -0.65 12.05 5.19
CA PRO A 11 0.73 11.67 5.47
C PRO A 11 1.34 10.92 4.28
N ASP A 12 2.65 11.05 4.08
CA ASP A 12 3.36 10.20 3.13
C ASP A 12 3.60 8.82 3.75
N LEU A 13 3.00 7.80 3.14
CA LEU A 13 3.04 6.41 3.59
C LEU A 13 3.84 5.55 2.62
N ILE A 14 4.38 6.14 1.55
CA ILE A 14 5.07 5.40 0.49
C ILE A 14 6.33 4.75 1.07
N GLY A 15 6.48 3.45 0.82
CA GLY A 15 7.57 2.64 1.35
C GLY A 15 7.36 2.15 2.78
N MET A 16 6.30 2.58 3.48
CA MET A 16 5.96 2.07 4.82
C MET A 16 5.26 0.71 4.74
N THR A 17 5.34 -0.05 5.84
CA THR A 17 4.56 -1.28 6.01
C THR A 17 3.08 -0.96 6.20
N LEU A 18 2.20 -1.91 5.85
CA LEU A 18 0.76 -1.74 5.98
C LEU A 18 0.35 -1.35 7.41
N GLU A 19 0.91 -2.00 8.44
CA GLU A 19 0.63 -1.68 9.84
C GLU A 19 0.97 -0.23 10.21
N ARG A 20 2.17 0.24 9.84
CA ARG A 20 2.57 1.62 10.10
C ARG A 20 1.71 2.62 9.34
N ALA A 21 1.38 2.30 8.09
CA ALA A 21 0.54 3.15 7.26
C ALA A 21 -0.87 3.28 7.85
N GLU A 22 -1.45 2.18 8.32
CA GLU A 22 -2.76 2.18 8.97
C GLU A 22 -2.75 2.98 10.28
N ASP A 23 -1.74 2.81 11.13
CA ASP A 23 -1.61 3.55 12.38
C ASP A 23 -1.53 5.07 12.15
N LEU A 24 -0.74 5.51 11.16
CA LEU A 24 -0.65 6.94 10.80
C LEU A 24 -1.98 7.49 10.28
N LEU A 25 -2.68 6.74 9.42
CA LEU A 25 -3.98 7.14 8.89
C LEU A 25 -5.03 7.21 9.99
N ARG A 26 -5.05 6.25 10.91
CA ARG A 26 -5.96 6.29 12.07
C ARG A 26 -5.70 7.50 12.95
N ARG A 27 -4.43 7.81 13.24
CA ARG A 27 -4.03 9.01 14.01
C ARG A 27 -4.38 10.30 13.30
N ALA A 28 -4.31 10.30 11.98
CA ALA A 28 -4.71 11.41 11.14
C ALA A 28 -6.24 11.48 10.93
N GLY A 29 -7.06 10.67 11.60
CA GLY A 29 -8.53 10.79 11.55
C GLY A 29 -9.19 10.18 10.32
N PHE A 30 -8.48 9.33 9.57
CA PHE A 30 -9.06 8.55 8.48
C PHE A 30 -9.81 7.34 9.05
N GLN A 31 -11.10 7.22 8.69
CA GLN A 31 -11.96 6.16 9.20
C GLN A 31 -12.08 4.98 8.24
N GLU A 32 -12.00 5.22 6.93
CA GLU A 32 -12.17 4.20 5.90
C GLU A 32 -10.86 3.99 5.10
N ILE A 33 -10.11 2.96 5.51
CA ILE A 33 -8.82 2.60 4.93
C ILE A 33 -9.03 1.32 4.09
N ARG A 34 -8.83 1.41 2.78
CA ARG A 34 -8.86 0.25 1.87
C ARG A 34 -7.45 -0.06 1.41
N TYR A 35 -7.04 -1.32 1.48
CA TYR A 35 -5.77 -1.76 0.90
C TYR A 35 -5.98 -2.76 -0.23
N THR A 36 -5.25 -2.56 -1.32
CA THR A 36 -5.21 -3.47 -2.47
C THR A 36 -3.81 -4.06 -2.55
N ILE A 37 -3.72 -5.37 -2.36
CA ILE A 37 -2.46 -6.10 -2.49
C ILE A 37 -2.27 -6.45 -3.97
N THR A 38 -1.29 -5.84 -4.63
CA THR A 38 -0.93 -6.20 -6.00
C THR A 38 -0.14 -7.49 -5.98
N LYS A 39 -0.84 -8.61 -6.18
CA LYS A 39 -0.18 -9.89 -6.41
C LYS A 39 0.36 -9.91 -7.83
N PRO A 40 1.64 -10.23 -8.05
CA PRO A 40 2.17 -10.39 -9.40
C PRO A 40 1.49 -11.58 -10.10
N PRO A 41 1.39 -11.56 -11.44
CA PRO A 41 0.71 -12.60 -12.24
C PRO A 41 1.52 -13.92 -12.37
N GLY A 42 2.19 -14.39 -11.31
CA GLY A 42 2.99 -15.63 -11.37
C GLY A 42 3.16 -16.34 -10.02
N LYS A 43 3.41 -17.67 -10.07
CA LYS A 43 3.69 -18.56 -8.92
C LYS A 43 5.05 -18.31 -8.23
N GLY A 44 5.51 -17.06 -8.16
CA GLY A 44 6.75 -16.73 -7.46
C GLY A 44 6.57 -16.86 -5.94
N ARG A 45 7.65 -17.22 -5.23
CA ARG A 45 7.69 -17.08 -3.77
C ARG A 45 7.94 -15.61 -3.43
N PHE A 46 6.96 -14.98 -2.83
CA PHE A 46 7.10 -13.65 -2.26
C PHE A 46 7.73 -13.79 -0.87
N SER A 47 8.78 -13.01 -0.62
CA SER A 47 9.44 -12.95 0.69
C SER A 47 9.66 -11.49 1.05
N GLY A 48 9.35 -11.16 2.31
CA GLY A 48 9.38 -9.79 2.82
C GLY A 48 7.99 -9.22 3.10
N GLU A 49 8.00 -8.09 3.80
CA GLU A 49 6.79 -7.37 4.23
C GLU A 49 6.22 -6.53 3.09
N CYS A 50 4.89 -6.55 2.94
CA CYS A 50 4.17 -5.68 2.01
C CYS A 50 4.44 -4.21 2.35
N ARG A 51 4.83 -3.42 1.35
CA ARG A 51 5.03 -1.99 1.49
C ARG A 51 4.06 -1.21 0.62
N VAL A 52 3.61 -0.07 1.11
CA VAL A 52 2.77 0.85 0.35
C VAL A 52 3.58 1.39 -0.81
N VAL A 53 3.13 1.14 -2.03
CA VAL A 53 3.74 1.65 -3.26
C VAL A 53 2.95 2.80 -3.86
N GLN A 54 1.67 2.90 -3.50
CA GLN A 54 0.82 3.99 -3.94
C GLN A 54 -0.23 4.28 -2.87
N GLN A 55 -0.52 5.55 -2.69
CA GLN A 55 -1.59 6.02 -1.82
C GLN A 55 -2.51 6.95 -2.61
N LYS A 56 -3.81 6.80 -2.43
CA LYS A 56 -4.83 7.61 -3.12
C LYS A 56 -5.88 8.08 -2.13
N TYR A 57 -5.95 9.39 -1.96
CA TYR A 57 -7.00 10.04 -1.18
C TYR A 57 -8.33 10.02 -1.93
N ARG A 58 -9.43 9.93 -1.18
CA ARG A 58 -10.79 10.17 -1.64
C ARG A 58 -11.53 11.08 -0.68
N GLU A 59 -12.49 11.80 -1.22
CA GLU A 59 -13.44 12.62 -0.46
C GLU A 59 -14.16 11.75 0.60
N ASN A 60 -14.53 12.33 1.74
CA ASN A 60 -15.07 11.64 2.93
C ASN A 60 -14.07 10.79 3.75
N HIS A 61 -12.82 11.23 3.93
CA HIS A 61 -11.84 10.57 4.81
C HIS A 61 -11.54 9.12 4.40
N GLN A 62 -11.71 8.83 3.11
CA GLN A 62 -11.43 7.54 2.51
C GLN A 62 -10.03 7.55 1.92
N VAL A 63 -9.27 6.48 2.18
CA VAL A 63 -7.94 6.33 1.59
C VAL A 63 -7.77 4.93 1.03
N SER A 64 -7.21 4.86 -0.17
CA SER A 64 -6.88 3.61 -0.85
C SER A 64 -5.37 3.46 -0.93
N LEU A 65 -4.85 2.45 -0.26
CA LEU A 65 -3.45 2.06 -0.26
C LEU A 65 -3.25 0.91 -1.22
N VAL A 66 -2.23 1.00 -2.07
CA VAL A 66 -1.76 -0.11 -2.87
C VAL A 66 -0.48 -0.60 -2.25
N VAL A 67 -0.46 -1.87 -1.88
CA VAL A 67 0.71 -2.51 -1.28
C VAL A 67 1.27 -3.56 -2.23
N ALA A 68 2.59 -3.60 -2.34
CA ALA A 68 3.31 -4.56 -3.16
C ALA A 68 4.43 -5.23 -2.34
N TYR A 69 4.83 -6.42 -2.77
CA TYR A 69 5.99 -7.10 -2.22
C TYR A 69 7.27 -6.50 -2.82
N PRO A 70 8.27 -6.13 -2.00
CA PRO A 70 9.50 -5.49 -2.48
C PRO A 70 10.42 -6.45 -3.27
N TYR A 71 10.33 -7.76 -3.00
CA TYR A 71 11.19 -8.74 -3.65
C TYR A 71 10.36 -9.81 -4.37
N TYR A 72 10.56 -9.88 -5.68
CA TYR A 72 10.14 -10.99 -6.51
C TYR A 72 11.38 -11.83 -6.82
N GLN A 73 11.55 -12.95 -6.12
CA GLN A 73 12.42 -14.00 -6.64
C GLN A 73 11.58 -14.81 -7.61
N LYS A 74 11.80 -14.57 -8.91
CA LYS A 74 11.44 -15.56 -9.91
C LYS A 74 12.25 -16.78 -9.53
N ASP A 75 11.60 -17.86 -9.10
CA ASP A 75 12.23 -19.18 -9.12
C ASP A 75 12.52 -19.41 -10.60
N THR A 76 13.70 -18.98 -11.03
CA THR A 76 14.25 -19.32 -12.33
C THR A 76 14.53 -20.81 -12.23
N ALA A 77 13.49 -21.61 -12.44
CA ALA A 77 13.66 -22.96 -12.92
C ALA A 77 14.19 -22.82 -14.36
N GLU A 78 15.46 -22.42 -14.48
CA GLU A 78 16.34 -22.92 -15.53
C GLU A 78 16.56 -24.41 -15.22
N GLY A 79 15.49 -25.18 -15.34
CA GLY A 79 15.60 -26.58 -15.67
C GLY A 79 16.20 -26.59 -17.06
N GLY A 80 17.52 -26.72 -17.12
CA GLY A 80 18.24 -26.95 -18.36
C GLY A 80 17.52 -28.05 -19.12
N CYS A 81 17.03 -27.70 -20.30
CA CYS A 81 16.65 -28.68 -21.30
C CYS A 81 17.94 -29.44 -21.62
N THR A 82 18.11 -30.62 -21.05
CA THR A 82 19.15 -31.59 -21.45
C THR A 82 18.46 -32.75 -22.14
#